data_AF-A0A6M6AKK8-F1
#
_entry.id   AF-A0A6M6AKK8-F1
#
_cell.length_a   1.000
_cell.length_b   1.000
_cell.length_c   1.000
_cell.angle_alpha   90.00
_cell.angle_beta   90.00
_cell.angle_gamma   90.00
#
_symmetry.space_group_name_H-M   'P 1'
#
loop_
_entity.id
_entity.type
_entity.pdbx_description
1 polymer ?
#
loop_
_entity_poly.entity_id
_entity_poly.type
_entity_poly.pdbx_seq_one_letter_code
_entity_poly.pdbx_strand_id
1 'polypeptide(L)'
;DPETRRQLLCDKGAPGTYLKQHCTVRRKTLCVPCPDYSYTDRGHTSDECVYCSPVCKELQTVPQECNRTHNRVCECEEGRYLELEFCLKHRSCPPGLGVLQAGTPERNTVCKRCPDGFFSGETSSKAPCRKHRNCSSLGLLLIQKGNATHDNVCSGNREATQNCGIDVTLCEEAFF
;
A
#
# COMPACT_ATOMS: atom_id res chain seq x y z
N ASP A 1 4.08 -50.05 -3.11
CA ASP A 1 3.68 -50.92 -1.98
C ASP A 1 4.90 -51.68 -1.46
N PRO A 2 5.32 -51.45 -0.20
CA PRO A 2 6.47 -52.15 0.38
C PRO A 2 6.29 -53.67 0.43
N GLU A 3 5.06 -54.18 0.49
CA GLU A 3 4.77 -55.63 0.53
C GLU A 3 4.79 -56.27 -0.86
N THR A 4 4.14 -55.67 -1.86
CA THR A 4 4.02 -56.27 -3.21
C THR A 4 4.99 -55.71 -4.26
N ARG A 5 5.79 -54.68 -3.92
CA ARG A 5 6.66 -53.90 -4.82
C ARG A 5 5.96 -53.31 -6.05
N ARG A 6 4.62 -53.28 -6.06
CA ARG A 6 3.83 -52.68 -7.14
C ARG A 6 3.69 -51.17 -6.94
N GLN A 7 3.63 -50.43 -8.05
CA GLN A 7 3.26 -49.02 -8.06
C GLN A 7 1.73 -48.94 -7.94
N LEU A 8 1.26 -48.17 -6.97
CA LEU A 8 -0.16 -47.97 -6.69
C LEU A 8 -0.50 -46.49 -6.83
N LEU A 9 -1.70 -46.21 -7.35
CA LEU A 9 -2.26 -44.87 -7.34
C LEU A 9 -2.98 -44.66 -6.01
N CYS A 10 -2.41 -43.82 -5.15
CA CYS A 10 -2.97 -43.48 -3.85
C CYS A 10 -3.68 -42.13 -3.88
N ASP A 11 -4.71 -41.99 -3.06
CA ASP A 11 -5.34 -40.69 -2.79
C ASP A 11 -4.34 -39.77 -2.08
N LYS A 12 -4.33 -38.49 -2.48
CA LYS A 12 -3.54 -37.44 -1.82
C LYS A 12 -4.23 -36.98 -0.54
N GLY A 13 -3.43 -36.59 0.45
CA GLY A 13 -3.94 -35.99 1.67
C GLY A 13 -4.46 -34.58 1.43
N ALA A 14 -5.58 -34.24 2.06
CA ALA A 14 -6.19 -32.92 2.01
C ALA A 14 -5.37 -31.88 2.81
N PRO A 15 -5.51 -30.58 2.52
CA PRO A 15 -4.96 -29.52 3.34
C PRO A 15 -5.38 -29.69 4.81
N GLY A 16 -4.49 -29.39 5.76
CA GLY A 16 -4.76 -29.62 7.18
C GLY A 16 -4.43 -31.00 7.70
N THR A 17 -3.91 -31.89 6.86
CA THR A 17 -3.53 -33.25 7.26
C THR A 17 -2.09 -33.56 6.88
N TYR A 18 -1.53 -34.63 7.45
CA TYR A 18 -0.33 -35.32 6.97
C TYR A 18 -0.60 -36.82 6.79
N LEU A 19 0.25 -37.47 6.00
CA LEU A 19 0.08 -38.86 5.61
C LEU A 19 0.74 -39.79 6.62
N LYS A 20 -0.06 -40.42 7.49
CA LYS A 20 0.45 -41.35 8.51
C LYS A 20 0.82 -42.71 7.94
N GLN A 21 0.08 -43.17 6.92
CA GLN A 21 0.34 -44.45 6.24
C GLN A 21 0.00 -44.35 4.76
N HIS A 22 0.91 -44.83 3.92
CA HIS A 22 0.70 -44.97 2.48
C HIS A 22 -0.32 -46.06 2.16
N CYS A 23 -1.02 -45.89 1.03
CA CYS A 23 -1.94 -46.91 0.57
C CYS A 23 -1.20 -48.19 0.19
N THR A 24 -1.84 -49.33 0.49
CA THR A 24 -1.41 -50.65 0.03
C THR A 24 -2.53 -51.24 -0.83
N VAL A 25 -2.32 -52.42 -1.42
CA VAL A 25 -3.34 -53.08 -2.26
C VAL A 25 -4.68 -53.28 -1.51
N ARG A 26 -4.64 -53.37 -0.18
CA ARG A 26 -5.80 -53.66 0.68
C ARG A 26 -6.25 -52.48 1.55
N ARG A 27 -5.45 -51.43 1.67
CA ARG A 27 -5.70 -50.31 2.59
C ARG A 27 -5.56 -48.97 1.87
N LYS A 28 -6.50 -48.07 2.12
CA LYS A 28 -6.43 -46.70 1.63
C LYS A 28 -5.38 -45.90 2.40
N THR A 29 -4.97 -44.77 1.83
CA THR A 29 -4.12 -43.78 2.50
C THR A 29 -4.76 -43.35 3.81
N LEU A 30 -3.97 -43.29 4.88
CA LEU A 30 -4.42 -42.75 6.17
C LEU A 30 -3.87 -41.34 6.36
N CYS A 31 -4.77 -40.35 6.38
CA CYS A 31 -4.44 -38.96 6.66
C CYS A 31 -4.93 -38.58 8.05
N VAL A 32 -4.11 -37.85 8.79
CA VAL A 32 -4.41 -37.38 10.14
C VAL A 32 -4.18 -35.87 10.23
N PRO A 33 -4.91 -35.13 11.09
CA PRO A 33 -4.75 -33.67 11.19
C PRO A 33 -3.33 -33.25 11.59
N CYS A 34 -2.88 -32.11 11.06
CA CYS A 34 -1.61 -31.53 11.47
C CYS A 34 -1.59 -31.20 12.98
N PRO A 35 -0.47 -31.44 13.67
CA PRO A 35 -0.30 -31.02 15.06
C PRO A 35 -0.32 -29.48 15.17
N ASP A 36 -0.44 -28.98 16.40
CA ASP A 36 -0.47 -27.54 16.65
C ASP A 36 0.81 -26.87 16.12
N TYR A 37 0.65 -25.62 15.65
CA TYR A 37 1.72 -24.84 15.00
C TYR A 37 2.26 -25.44 13.69
N SER A 38 1.50 -26.29 13.00
CA SER A 38 1.88 -26.83 11.69
C SER A 38 0.71 -26.88 10.70
N TYR A 39 1.03 -26.87 9.41
CA TYR A 39 0.05 -26.74 8.35
C TYR A 39 0.42 -27.47 7.05
N THR A 40 -0.60 -27.70 6.22
CA THR A 40 -0.46 -28.10 4.81
C THR A 40 -1.50 -27.35 3.98
N ASP A 41 -1.07 -26.66 2.92
CA ASP A 41 -1.89 -25.72 2.15
C ASP A 41 -2.55 -26.34 0.91
N ARG A 42 -1.98 -27.43 0.41
CA ARG A 42 -2.40 -28.07 -0.84
C ARG A 42 -2.51 -29.59 -0.68
N GLY A 43 -3.13 -30.21 -1.68
CA GLY A 43 -3.16 -31.66 -1.80
C GLY A 43 -1.74 -32.22 -1.90
N HIS A 44 -1.37 -33.03 -0.92
CA HIS A 44 0.02 -33.44 -0.68
C HIS A 44 0.14 -34.96 -0.45
N THR A 45 1.38 -35.45 -0.51
CA THR A 45 1.73 -36.85 -0.22
C THR A 45 2.83 -36.94 0.84
N SER A 46 3.04 -35.86 1.59
CA SER A 46 4.05 -35.80 2.64
C SER A 46 3.52 -36.44 3.91
N ASP A 47 4.42 -37.12 4.59
CA ASP A 47 4.29 -37.71 5.91
C ASP A 47 4.53 -36.70 7.05
N GLU A 48 4.85 -35.45 6.72
CA GLU A 48 5.10 -34.38 7.70
C GLU A 48 4.30 -33.10 7.35
N CYS A 49 3.90 -32.36 8.38
CA CYS A 49 3.33 -31.01 8.22
C CYS A 49 4.42 -29.94 8.27
N VAL A 50 4.19 -28.81 7.61
CA VAL A 50 5.12 -27.68 7.62
C VAL A 50 4.93 -26.88 8.90
N TYR A 51 6.01 -26.60 9.63
CA TYR A 51 5.94 -25.76 10.83
C TYR A 51 5.61 -24.30 10.50
N CYS A 52 4.79 -23.67 11.32
CA CYS A 52 4.35 -22.29 11.12
C CYS A 52 5.46 -21.28 11.42
N SER A 53 6.05 -20.76 10.35
CA SER A 53 7.25 -19.90 10.34
C SER A 53 7.15 -18.83 9.24
N PRO A 54 7.72 -17.63 9.41
CA PRO A 54 8.49 -17.16 10.57
C PRO A 54 7.61 -16.75 11.74
N VAL A 55 8.22 -16.54 12.91
CA VAL A 55 7.60 -15.77 13.99
C VAL A 55 7.71 -14.30 13.61
N CYS A 56 6.62 -13.55 13.73
CA CYS A 56 6.61 -12.13 13.36
C CYS A 56 7.51 -11.35 14.32
N LYS A 57 8.34 -10.48 13.73
CA LYS A 57 9.35 -9.68 14.42
C LYS A 57 8.74 -8.39 14.97
N GLU A 58 9.56 -7.56 15.60
CA GLU A 58 9.14 -6.22 16.01
C GLU A 58 8.61 -5.40 14.82
N LEU A 59 7.60 -4.56 15.08
CA LEU A 59 6.95 -3.70 14.09
C LEU A 59 6.27 -4.47 12.94
N GLN A 60 5.96 -5.75 13.17
CA GLN A 60 5.12 -6.56 12.32
C GLN A 60 3.80 -6.88 13.02
N THR A 61 2.76 -7.01 12.22
CA THR A 61 1.43 -7.46 12.62
C THR A 61 1.15 -8.82 12.01
N VAL A 62 0.20 -9.55 12.60
CA VAL A 62 -0.25 -10.87 12.12
C VAL A 62 -1.63 -10.71 11.48
N PRO A 63 -1.71 -10.30 10.19
CA PRO A 63 -2.99 -10.22 9.50
C PRO A 63 -3.67 -11.59 9.34
N GLN A 64 -2.87 -12.66 9.28
CA GLN A 64 -3.35 -14.03 9.17
C GLN A 64 -2.58 -14.92 10.15
N GLU A 65 -3.31 -15.54 11.07
CA GLU A 65 -2.76 -16.50 12.02
C GLU A 65 -2.43 -17.84 11.38
N CYS A 66 -1.55 -18.60 12.02
CA CYS A 66 -1.29 -19.98 11.63
C CYS A 66 -2.49 -20.87 11.96
N ASN A 67 -2.90 -21.72 11.02
CA ASN A 67 -3.84 -22.81 11.28
C ASN A 67 -3.38 -24.08 10.55
N ARG A 68 -4.12 -25.18 10.64
CA ARG A 68 -3.73 -26.45 9.99
C ARG A 68 -3.66 -26.36 8.46
N THR A 69 -4.37 -25.42 7.84
CA THR A 69 -4.48 -25.28 6.38
C THR A 69 -3.60 -24.18 5.80
N HIS A 70 -3.06 -23.28 6.60
CA HIS A 70 -2.27 -22.16 6.12
C HIS A 70 -1.28 -21.66 7.17
N ASN A 71 -0.19 -21.11 6.67
CA ASN A 71 0.82 -20.49 7.51
C ASN A 71 0.30 -19.18 8.12
N ARG A 72 1.01 -18.71 9.15
CA ARG A 72 0.90 -17.31 9.54
C ARG A 72 1.51 -16.41 8.47
N VAL A 73 0.97 -15.20 8.35
CA VAL A 73 1.54 -14.14 7.53
C VAL A 73 1.96 -13.01 8.46
N CYS A 74 3.17 -12.50 8.27
CA CYS A 74 3.70 -11.35 8.98
C CYS A 74 3.79 -10.17 8.02
N GLU A 75 3.26 -9.02 8.43
CA GLU A 75 3.23 -7.81 7.61
C GLU A 75 3.77 -6.63 8.41
N CYS A 76 4.60 -5.78 7.81
CA CYS A 76 5.07 -4.58 8.49
C CYS A 76 3.91 -3.64 8.82
N GLU A 77 3.99 -2.96 9.97
CA GLU A 77 3.02 -1.93 10.35
C GLU A 77 2.87 -0.83 9.29
N GLU A 78 1.73 -0.13 9.34
CA GLU A 78 1.43 0.93 8.37
C GLU A 78 2.54 2.01 8.32
N GLY A 79 2.93 2.39 7.10
CA GLY A 79 4.01 3.36 6.87
C GLY A 79 5.41 2.74 6.91
N ARG A 80 5.51 1.41 6.92
CA ARG A 80 6.76 0.67 6.84
C ARG A 80 6.74 -0.37 5.72
N TYR A 81 7.93 -0.82 5.34
CA TYR A 81 8.14 -1.89 4.40
C TYR A 81 9.27 -2.81 4.87
N LEU A 82 9.20 -4.07 4.46
CA LEU A 82 10.19 -5.09 4.77
C LEU A 82 11.39 -4.94 3.84
N GLU A 83 12.54 -4.61 4.42
CA GLU A 83 13.83 -4.62 3.75
C GLU A 83 14.70 -5.67 4.44
N LEU A 84 15.04 -6.74 3.73
CA LEU A 84 15.73 -7.92 4.25
C LEU A 84 14.99 -8.51 5.46
N GLU A 85 15.41 -8.14 6.67
CA GLU A 85 14.92 -8.69 7.93
C GLU A 85 14.18 -7.67 8.81
N PHE A 86 14.09 -6.41 8.39
CA PHE A 86 13.63 -5.30 9.21
C PHE A 86 12.52 -4.48 8.54
N CYS A 87 11.56 -4.00 9.34
CA CYS A 87 10.53 -3.08 8.89
C CYS A 87 11.01 -1.63 8.93
N LEU A 88 11.44 -1.11 7.79
CA LEU A 88 11.93 0.26 7.64
C LEU A 88 10.78 1.21 7.32
N LYS A 89 10.89 2.47 7.79
CA LYS A 89 9.89 3.49 7.45
C LYS A 89 9.90 3.78 5.95
N HIS A 90 8.72 3.99 5.39
CA HIS A 90 8.57 4.48 4.02
C HIS A 90 9.30 5.82 3.85
N ARG A 91 9.91 5.99 2.69
CA ARG A 91 10.58 7.21 2.30
C ARG A 91 9.57 8.35 2.18
N SER A 92 9.83 9.45 2.88
CA SER A 92 9.11 10.69 2.66
C SER A 92 9.67 11.43 1.45
N CYS A 93 8.80 11.79 0.51
CA CYS A 93 9.16 12.62 -0.64
C CYS A 93 9.26 14.08 -0.16
N PRO A 94 10.42 14.74 -0.33
CA PRO A 94 10.59 16.14 0.06
C PRO A 94 9.83 17.07 -0.90
N PRO A 95 9.68 18.37 -0.56
CA PRO A 95 9.08 19.35 -1.45
C PRO A 95 9.75 19.36 -2.83
N GLY A 96 8.96 19.50 -3.89
CA GLY A 96 9.43 19.36 -5.27
C GLY A 96 9.34 17.93 -5.80
N LEU A 97 9.17 16.94 -4.92
CA LEU A 97 8.93 15.55 -5.27
C LEU A 97 7.56 15.11 -4.72
N GLY A 98 6.89 14.24 -5.47
CA GLY A 98 5.67 13.59 -5.05
C GLY A 98 5.75 12.09 -5.20
N VAL A 99 4.86 11.39 -4.52
CA VAL A 99 4.73 9.93 -4.61
C VAL A 99 4.33 9.53 -6.03
N LEU A 100 5.16 8.68 -6.65
CA LEU A 100 4.86 8.00 -7.91
C LEU A 100 4.23 6.63 -7.65
N GLN A 101 4.82 5.86 -6.73
CA GLN A 101 4.30 4.58 -6.27
C GLN A 101 4.23 4.62 -4.74
N ALA A 102 3.04 4.37 -4.20
CA ALA A 102 2.84 4.25 -2.77
C ALA A 102 3.67 3.09 -2.23
N GLY A 103 4.22 3.26 -1.03
CA GLY A 103 4.87 2.16 -0.33
C GLY A 103 3.86 1.06 0.01
N THR A 104 4.30 -0.18 -0.12
CA THR A 104 3.59 -1.39 0.34
C THR A 104 4.34 -2.00 1.52
N PRO A 105 3.81 -3.03 2.19
CA PRO A 105 4.54 -3.73 3.23
C PRO A 105 5.83 -4.39 2.74
N GLU A 106 6.00 -4.60 1.43
CA GLU A 106 7.16 -5.22 0.81
C GLU A 106 8.02 -4.23 0.03
N ARG A 107 7.52 -3.01 -0.23
CA ARG A 107 8.19 -2.05 -1.11
C ARG A 107 8.19 -0.64 -0.54
N ASN A 108 9.33 0.02 -0.66
CA ASN A 108 9.44 1.42 -0.27
C ASN A 108 8.64 2.35 -1.20
N THR A 109 8.28 3.52 -0.69
CA THR A 109 7.69 4.60 -1.48
C THR A 109 8.68 5.12 -2.53
N VAL A 110 8.21 5.23 -3.76
CA VAL A 110 9.00 5.77 -4.87
C VAL A 110 8.57 7.21 -5.13
N CYS A 111 9.53 8.13 -5.01
CA CYS A 111 9.33 9.55 -5.29
C CYS A 111 9.77 9.91 -6.70
N LYS A 112 9.04 10.81 -7.36
CA LYS A 112 9.45 11.45 -8.61
C LYS A 112 9.45 12.96 -8.47
N ARG A 113 10.24 13.65 -9.30
CA ARG A 113 10.10 15.10 -9.46
C ARG A 113 8.72 15.44 -10.02
N CYS A 114 8.13 16.51 -9.51
CA CYS A 114 6.87 16.99 -10.06
C CYS A 114 7.10 17.54 -11.48
N PRO A 115 6.33 17.06 -12.47
CA PRO A 115 6.42 17.57 -13.84
C PRO A 115 5.88 19.01 -13.91
N ASP A 116 6.16 19.69 -15.02
CA ASP A 116 5.66 21.04 -15.25
C ASP A 116 4.14 21.10 -15.13
N GLY A 117 3.63 22.12 -14.44
CA GLY A 117 2.22 22.26 -14.11
C GLY A 117 1.78 21.51 -12.84
N PHE A 118 2.71 20.91 -12.09
CA PHE A 118 2.45 20.25 -10.81
C PHE A 118 3.44 20.69 -9.73
N PHE A 119 3.03 20.56 -8.46
CA PHE A 119 3.84 20.88 -7.31
C PHE A 119 3.63 19.92 -6.13
N SER A 120 4.58 19.92 -5.20
CA SER A 120 4.49 19.29 -3.89
C SER A 120 5.18 20.20 -2.87
N GLY A 121 4.41 20.77 -1.95
CA GLY A 121 4.91 21.72 -0.95
C GLY A 121 5.21 21.11 0.42
N GLU A 122 4.96 19.80 0.59
CA GLU A 122 5.08 19.10 1.87
C GLU A 122 6.02 17.91 1.76
N THR A 123 6.64 17.55 2.88
CA THR A 123 7.40 16.29 2.99
C THR A 123 6.43 15.17 3.35
N SER A 124 6.14 14.27 2.41
CA SER A 124 5.13 13.22 2.61
C SER A 124 5.51 11.90 1.93
N SER A 125 5.25 10.77 2.59
CA SER A 125 5.38 9.42 2.02
C SER A 125 4.12 8.95 1.28
N LYS A 126 3.04 9.73 1.30
CA LYS A 126 1.74 9.36 0.70
C LYS A 126 1.26 10.35 -0.37
N ALA A 127 1.65 11.63 -0.29
CA ALA A 127 1.10 12.66 -1.16
C ALA A 127 1.71 12.63 -2.57
N PRO A 128 0.90 12.50 -3.64
CA PRO A 128 1.36 12.67 -5.01
C PRO A 128 1.55 14.16 -5.35
N CYS A 129 2.21 14.44 -6.48
CA CYS A 129 2.27 15.79 -7.01
C CYS A 129 0.86 16.31 -7.35
N ARG A 130 0.54 17.50 -6.87
CA ARG A 130 -0.75 18.16 -7.09
C ARG A 130 -0.66 19.08 -8.29
N LYS A 131 -1.71 19.15 -9.10
CA LYS A 131 -1.74 20.05 -10.26
C LYS A 131 -1.80 21.50 -9.79
N HIS A 132 -1.11 22.40 -10.49
CA HIS A 132 -1.21 23.83 -10.22
C HIS A 132 -2.65 24.33 -10.40
N ARG A 133 -3.07 25.22 -9.51
CA ARG A 133 -4.36 25.89 -9.58
C ARG A 133 -4.47 26.70 -10.86
N ASN A 134 -5.56 26.49 -11.59
CA ASN A 134 -5.85 27.24 -12.81
C ASN A 134 -6.63 28.51 -12.43
N CYS A 135 -5.94 29.66 -12.45
CA CYS A 135 -6.55 30.95 -12.09
C CYS A 135 -7.64 31.36 -13.08
N SER A 136 -7.43 31.14 -14.38
CA SER A 136 -8.38 31.50 -15.43
C SER A 136 -9.70 30.76 -15.32
N SER A 137 -9.68 29.47 -14.96
CA SER A 137 -10.93 28.71 -14.72
C SER A 137 -11.69 29.18 -13.49
N LEU A 138 -11.07 29.98 -12.62
CA LEU A 138 -11.67 30.55 -11.43
C LEU A 138 -12.04 32.03 -11.60
N GLY A 139 -11.86 32.60 -12.80
CA GLY A 139 -12.08 34.04 -13.04
C GLY A 139 -11.07 34.94 -12.32
N LEU A 140 -9.93 34.40 -11.91
CA LEU A 140 -8.85 35.12 -11.22
C LEU A 140 -7.67 35.36 -12.16
N LEU A 141 -6.88 36.39 -11.88
CA LEU A 141 -5.63 36.67 -12.58
C LEU A 141 -4.47 35.92 -11.92
N LEU A 142 -3.59 35.35 -12.74
CA LEU A 142 -2.34 34.73 -12.28
C LEU A 142 -1.36 35.84 -11.90
N ILE A 143 -1.01 35.92 -10.61
CA ILE A 143 -0.05 36.90 -10.09
C ILE A 143 1.36 36.31 -10.08
N GLN A 144 1.49 35.07 -9.62
CA GLN A 144 2.77 34.38 -9.56
C GLN A 144 2.61 32.96 -10.10
N LYS A 145 3.46 32.61 -11.07
CA LYS A 145 3.55 31.25 -11.60
C LYS A 145 4.18 30.34 -10.55
N GLY A 146 3.52 29.22 -10.26
CA GLY A 146 4.00 28.16 -9.39
C GLY A 146 5.20 27.43 -9.99
N ASN A 147 5.88 26.67 -9.14
CA ASN A 147 7.03 25.85 -9.49
C ASN A 147 6.82 24.41 -8.94
N ALA A 148 7.86 23.59 -8.90
CA ALA A 148 7.73 22.22 -8.38
C ALA A 148 7.39 22.15 -6.87
N THR A 149 7.63 23.22 -6.10
CA THR A 149 7.40 23.25 -4.64
C THR A 149 6.16 24.06 -4.24
N HIS A 150 5.75 25.04 -5.04
CA HIS A 150 4.64 25.95 -4.73
C HIS A 150 3.61 26.03 -5.85
N ASP A 151 2.36 26.29 -5.45
CA ASP A 151 1.25 26.49 -6.36
C ASP A 151 1.28 27.86 -7.05
N ASN A 152 0.47 28.01 -8.08
CA ASN A 152 0.12 29.30 -8.68
C ASN A 152 -0.58 30.19 -7.64
N VAL A 153 -0.13 31.44 -7.54
CA VAL A 153 -0.82 32.47 -6.75
C VAL A 153 -1.79 33.21 -7.65
N CYS A 154 -3.09 33.08 -7.34
CA CYS A 154 -4.17 33.75 -8.05
C CYS A 154 -4.70 34.91 -7.20
N SER A 155 -4.97 36.05 -7.82
CA SER A 155 -5.69 37.16 -7.18
C SER A 155 -6.88 37.57 -8.05
N GLY A 156 -7.97 37.94 -7.39
CA GLY A 156 -9.05 38.63 -8.08
C GLY A 156 -8.62 40.05 -8.36
N ASN A 157 -8.96 40.59 -9.52
CA ASN A 157 -9.01 42.03 -9.65
C ASN A 157 -10.21 42.48 -8.78
N ARG A 158 -9.99 42.67 -7.48
CA ARG A 158 -10.73 43.67 -6.74
C ARG A 158 -10.10 45.00 -7.11
N GLU A 159 -10.23 45.39 -8.37
CA GLU A 159 -10.66 46.78 -8.56
C GLU A 159 -11.92 46.87 -7.74
N ALA A 160 -11.94 47.83 -6.82
CA ALA A 160 -13.12 48.22 -6.13
C ALA A 160 -14.27 48.18 -7.14
N THR A 161 -15.23 47.29 -6.93
CA THR A 161 -16.59 47.60 -7.32
C THR A 161 -16.94 48.81 -6.45
N GLN A 162 -16.50 49.99 -6.91
CA GLN A 162 -17.26 51.21 -6.79
C GLN A 162 -18.62 50.87 -7.38
N ASN A 163 -19.49 50.30 -6.55
CA ASN A 163 -20.89 50.58 -6.67
C ASN A 163 -21.05 52.05 -6.28
N CYS A 164 -20.62 52.96 -7.15
CA CYS A 164 -21.22 54.28 -7.19
C CYS A 164 -22.57 54.09 -7.89
N GLY A 165 -23.53 53.62 -7.09
CA GLY A 165 -24.92 53.55 -7.46
C GLY A 165 -25.57 54.87 -7.12
N ILE A 166 -25.63 55.73 -8.14
CA ILE A 166 -26.57 56.85 -8.35
C ILE A 166 -26.01 58.25 -8.00
N ASP A 167 -25.83 59.02 -9.08
CA ASP A 167 -25.56 60.46 -9.25
C ASP A 167 -24.10 60.90 -9.47
N VAL A 168 -23.85 61.52 -10.64
CA VAL A 168 -22.55 61.84 -11.24
C VAL A 168 -21.99 63.18 -10.72
N THR A 169 -22.59 63.77 -9.68
CA THR A 169 -22.23 65.11 -9.17
C THR A 169 -21.51 65.11 -7.81
N LEU A 170 -21.24 63.94 -7.20
CA LEU A 170 -20.59 63.83 -5.88
C LEU A 170 -19.21 63.13 -5.91
N CYS A 171 -18.53 63.14 -7.06
CA CYS A 171 -17.15 62.62 -7.18
C CYS A 171 -16.08 63.71 -7.11
N GLU A 172 -16.38 64.84 -6.46
CA GLU A 172 -15.36 65.73 -5.91
C GLU A 172 -15.64 65.85 -4.41
N GLU A 173 -14.57 65.89 -3.60
CA GLU A 173 -14.56 65.97 -2.13
C GLU A 173 -14.59 64.66 -1.35
N ALA A 174 -13.50 63.89 -1.43
CA ALA A 174 -12.93 63.23 -0.24
C ALA A 174 -11.47 62.79 -0.46
N PHE A 175 -10.57 63.74 -0.73
CA PHE A 175 -9.15 63.62 -0.41
C PHE A 175 -8.63 65.02 -0.03
N PHE A 176 -8.87 65.40 1.23
CA PHE A 176 -7.86 66.13 2.00
C PHE A 176 -6.90 65.12 2.60
#